data_AF-A0A382ZAL2-F1
#
_entry.id   AF-A0A382ZAL2-F1
#
_cell.length_a   1.000
_cell.length_b   1.000
_cell.length_c   1.000
_cell.angle_alpha   90.00
_cell.angle_beta   90.00
_cell.angle_gamma   90.00
#
_symmetry.space_group_name_H-M   'P 1'
#
loop_
_entity.id
_entity.type
_entity.pdbx_description
1 polymer ?
#
loop_
_entity_poly.entity_id
_entity_poly.type
_entity_poly.pdbx_seq_one_letter_code
_entity_poly.pdbx_strand_id
1 'polypeptide(L)'
;DGDLVANAPHIPIHLGSMGEAVRTVIDSNVESIRPDDVYVVNAPYNGGTHLPDITVITPVFDEEQILFYVASRGHHADIGGITPGSMPPDSRVVEEEGILFDNFKLVDRGIFLEQKLRDHLASGPYPARNPEQNIADLKAQIAAGEKGVQEVHAMIDQFGVDVVHAYMKHVQDNAEEQVRRVIDVMQDGEFSYPLDEGSVIKVKITFDKEKRGATVDFTGTSAQRPTNFNAPSAVARSAVLYVFRCLVNDAIPLNEGC
;
A
#
# COMPACT_ATOMS: atom_id res chain seq x y z
N ASP A 1 -14.51 -3.61 -2.99
CA ASP A 1 -13.45 -4.64 -3.07
C ASP A 1 -12.06 -4.15 -2.66
N GLY A 2 -11.74 -2.86 -2.88
CA GLY A 2 -10.46 -2.29 -2.42
C GLY A 2 -9.28 -2.57 -3.37
N ASP A 3 -9.58 -3.09 -4.57
CA ASP A 3 -8.57 -3.40 -5.57
C ASP A 3 -8.04 -2.12 -6.23
N LEU A 4 -6.72 -2.09 -6.43
CA LEU A 4 -6.05 -0.94 -7.05
C LEU A 4 -6.42 -0.87 -8.54
N VAL A 5 -6.98 0.26 -8.98
CA VAL A 5 -7.34 0.52 -10.39
C VAL A 5 -6.31 1.41 -11.09
N ALA A 6 -5.84 2.45 -10.40
CA ALA A 6 -4.88 3.41 -10.93
C ALA A 6 -3.96 3.91 -9.81
N ASN A 7 -2.69 4.16 -10.14
CA ASN A 7 -1.69 4.68 -9.22
C ASN A 7 -0.71 5.62 -9.95
N ALA A 8 -0.11 6.55 -9.21
CA ALA A 8 0.99 7.38 -9.70
C ALA A 8 2.24 6.51 -9.98
N PRO A 9 2.99 6.76 -11.07
CA PRO A 9 3.97 5.80 -11.62
C PRO A 9 5.34 5.78 -10.91
N HIS A 10 5.47 6.33 -9.70
CA HIS A 10 6.79 6.73 -9.19
C HIS A 10 7.45 5.72 -8.25
N ILE A 11 6.70 4.92 -7.48
CA ILE A 11 7.26 4.06 -6.43
C ILE A 11 6.66 2.65 -6.50
N PRO A 12 7.37 1.67 -7.07
CA PRO A 12 6.83 0.33 -7.30
C PRO A 12 6.51 -0.49 -6.04
N ILE A 13 7.17 -0.21 -4.92
CA ILE A 13 6.94 -0.96 -3.68
C ILE A 13 5.53 -0.70 -3.10
N HIS A 14 4.87 0.39 -3.53
CA HIS A 14 3.52 0.75 -3.09
C HIS A 14 2.42 -0.13 -3.71
N LEU A 15 2.70 -0.84 -4.80
CA LEU A 15 1.68 -1.47 -5.66
C LEU A 15 0.86 -2.55 -4.98
N GLY A 16 1.51 -3.55 -4.38
CA GLY A 16 0.84 -4.60 -3.63
C GLY A 16 0.42 -4.17 -2.23
N SER A 17 1.08 -3.15 -1.68
CA SER A 17 0.92 -2.74 -0.29
C SER A 17 -0.22 -1.73 -0.06
N MET A 18 -0.52 -0.86 -1.03
CA MET A 18 -1.60 0.12 -0.88
C MET A 18 -2.99 -0.52 -0.91
N GLY A 19 -3.23 -1.49 -1.81
CA GLY A 19 -4.51 -2.21 -1.83
C GLY A 19 -4.73 -3.04 -0.56
N GLU A 20 -3.68 -3.62 0.00
CA GLU A 20 -3.74 -4.30 1.30
C GLU A 20 -4.12 -3.34 2.43
N ALA A 21 -3.51 -2.16 2.50
CA ALA A 21 -3.88 -1.15 3.50
C ALA A 21 -5.34 -0.67 3.36
N VAL A 22 -5.84 -0.49 2.12
CA VAL A 22 -7.24 -0.16 1.87
C VAL A 22 -8.16 -1.28 2.35
N ARG A 23 -7.87 -2.54 1.99
CA ARG A 23 -8.65 -3.70 2.44
C ARG A 23 -8.63 -3.86 3.96
N THR A 24 -7.51 -3.63 4.64
CA THR A 24 -7.47 -3.60 6.11
C THR A 24 -8.47 -2.59 6.68
N VAL A 25 -8.54 -1.37 6.13
CA VAL A 25 -9.51 -0.35 6.58
C VAL A 25 -10.95 -0.82 6.30
N ILE A 26 -11.21 -1.42 5.15
CA ILE A 26 -12.54 -1.96 4.83
C ILE A 26 -12.93 -3.03 5.86
N ASP A 27 -12.09 -4.05 6.04
CA ASP A 27 -12.35 -5.21 6.87
C ASP A 27 -12.44 -4.87 8.37
N SER A 28 -11.66 -3.88 8.81
CA SER A 28 -11.66 -3.45 10.21
C SER A 28 -12.83 -2.52 10.55
N ASN A 29 -13.55 -1.99 9.56
CA ASN A 29 -14.56 -0.96 9.75
C ASN A 29 -15.87 -1.23 8.96
N VAL A 30 -16.17 -2.48 8.60
CA VAL A 30 -17.25 -2.93 7.69
C VAL A 30 -18.63 -2.27 7.92
N GLU A 31 -18.92 -1.78 9.13
CA GLU A 31 -20.19 -1.12 9.46
C GLU A 31 -20.05 0.30 10.05
N SER A 32 -18.82 0.79 10.24
CA SER A 32 -18.53 2.03 10.96
C SER A 32 -18.02 3.17 10.07
N ILE A 33 -17.61 2.88 8.83
CA ILE A 33 -17.21 3.92 7.86
C ILE A 33 -18.41 4.82 7.56
N ARG A 34 -18.21 6.13 7.64
CA ARG A 34 -19.20 7.15 7.29
C ARG A 34 -18.62 8.12 6.26
N PRO A 35 -19.48 8.87 5.53
CA PRO A 35 -19.03 9.98 4.70
C PRO A 35 -18.10 10.92 5.48
N ASP A 36 -17.08 11.43 4.78
CA ASP A 36 -16.05 12.34 5.30
C ASP A 36 -15.15 11.76 6.41
N ASP A 37 -15.15 10.44 6.60
CA ASP A 37 -14.16 9.76 7.43
C ASP A 37 -12.82 9.63 6.69
N VAL A 38 -11.71 9.69 7.43
CA VAL A 38 -10.38 9.44 6.88
C VAL A 38 -9.60 8.56 7.84
N TYR A 39 -8.90 7.57 7.31
CA TYR A 39 -8.15 6.58 8.07
C TYR A 39 -6.66 6.59 7.72
N VAL A 40 -5.82 6.17 8.66
CA VAL A 40 -4.37 6.07 8.51
C VAL A 40 -3.87 4.68 8.87
N VAL A 41 -2.98 4.15 8.03
CA VAL A 41 -2.29 2.86 8.21
C VAL A 41 -0.82 2.98 7.80
N ASN A 42 0.09 2.52 8.65
CA ASN A 42 1.50 2.24 8.32
C ASN A 42 1.98 0.88 8.87
N ALA A 43 1.12 0.16 9.59
CA ALA A 43 1.47 -1.12 10.21
C ALA A 43 1.97 -2.12 9.15
N PRO A 44 3.19 -2.68 9.28
CA PRO A 44 3.80 -3.50 8.23
C PRO A 44 3.00 -4.75 7.87
N TYR A 45 2.24 -5.28 8.82
CA TYR A 45 1.40 -6.47 8.67
C TYR A 45 0.02 -6.18 8.05
N ASN A 46 -0.29 -4.91 7.75
CA ASN A 46 -1.56 -4.44 7.21
C ASN A 46 -1.32 -3.52 5.98
N GLY A 47 -0.44 -3.97 5.07
CA GLY A 47 -0.09 -3.20 3.87
C GLY A 47 0.90 -2.04 4.08
N GLY A 48 1.45 -1.86 5.28
CA GLY A 48 2.60 -0.97 5.49
C GLY A 48 3.89 -1.54 4.88
N THR A 49 4.77 -0.67 4.38
CA THR A 49 6.09 -1.06 3.84
C THR A 49 7.18 -0.92 4.91
N HIS A 50 7.13 0.17 5.64
CA HIS A 50 7.85 0.50 6.88
C HIS A 50 7.10 1.66 7.56
N LEU A 51 7.36 1.92 8.84
CA LEU A 51 6.57 2.91 9.59
C LEU A 51 6.59 4.34 9.00
N PRO A 52 7.68 4.83 8.39
CA PRO A 52 7.69 6.14 7.72
C PRO A 52 6.72 6.28 6.55
N ASP A 53 6.35 5.20 5.87
CA ASP A 53 5.42 5.27 4.74
C ASP A 53 3.98 5.17 5.24
N ILE A 54 3.33 6.32 5.36
CA ILE A 54 2.00 6.42 5.95
C ILE A 54 0.95 6.50 4.85
N THR A 55 -0.02 5.59 4.87
CA THR A 55 -1.15 5.56 3.94
C THR A 55 -2.35 6.24 4.57
N VAL A 56 -2.89 7.26 3.90
CA VAL A 56 -4.15 7.93 4.23
C VAL A 56 -5.21 7.46 3.25
N ILE A 57 -6.34 6.96 3.76
CA ILE A 57 -7.44 6.38 2.99
C ILE A 57 -8.71 7.18 3.24
N THR A 58 -9.34 7.63 2.15
CA THR A 58 -10.61 8.36 2.15
C THR A 58 -11.64 7.59 1.31
N PRO A 59 -12.78 7.17 1.90
CA PRO A 59 -13.88 6.56 1.16
C PRO A 59 -14.61 7.60 0.31
N VAL A 60 -15.06 7.20 -0.88
CA VAL A 60 -15.91 7.99 -1.77
C VAL A 60 -17.32 7.45 -1.67
N PHE A 61 -18.26 8.29 -1.26
CA PHE A 61 -19.65 7.91 -1.04
C PHE A 61 -20.57 8.48 -2.13
N ASP A 62 -21.57 7.70 -2.52
CA ASP A 62 -22.80 8.20 -3.12
C ASP A 62 -23.94 7.94 -2.15
N GLU A 63 -24.48 9.01 -1.57
CA GLU A 63 -25.36 8.98 -0.41
C GLU A 63 -24.78 8.14 0.75
N GLU A 64 -25.35 6.95 1.02
CA GLU A 64 -24.91 6.03 2.08
C GLU A 64 -24.06 4.86 1.56
N GLN A 65 -23.84 4.78 0.24
CA GLN A 65 -23.09 3.69 -0.39
C GLN A 65 -21.67 4.10 -0.70
N ILE A 66 -20.70 3.26 -0.32
CA ILE A 66 -19.32 3.47 -0.72
C ILE A 66 -19.15 3.00 -2.16
N LEU A 67 -18.73 3.90 -3.04
CA LEU A 67 -18.42 3.60 -4.43
C LEU A 67 -16.95 3.24 -4.62
N PHE A 68 -16.05 4.04 -4.04
CA PHE A 68 -14.61 3.92 -4.24
C PHE A 68 -13.83 4.24 -2.96
N TYR A 69 -12.52 4.01 -3.00
CA TYR A 69 -11.58 4.54 -2.03
C TYR A 69 -10.48 5.27 -2.78
N VAL A 70 -10.09 6.43 -2.28
CA VAL A 70 -8.87 7.10 -2.70
C VAL A 70 -7.83 6.98 -1.59
N ALA A 71 -6.59 6.73 -1.97
CA ALA A 71 -5.50 6.55 -1.01
C ALA A 71 -4.29 7.36 -1.45
N SER A 72 -3.62 7.97 -0.47
CA SER A 72 -2.34 8.64 -0.66
C SER A 72 -1.32 8.07 0.30
N ARG A 73 -0.11 7.78 -0.18
CA ARG A 73 1.01 7.34 0.66
C ARG A 73 2.13 8.36 0.61
N GLY A 74 2.54 8.83 1.79
CA GLY A 74 3.62 9.79 1.97
C GLY A 74 4.71 9.22 2.85
N HIS A 75 5.97 9.55 2.54
CA HIS A 75 7.11 9.21 3.37
C HIS A 75 7.37 10.32 4.39
N HIS A 76 7.29 9.97 5.67
CA HIS A 76 7.56 10.88 6.79
C HIS A 76 9.02 10.73 7.22
N ALA A 77 9.79 11.83 7.17
CA ALA A 77 11.24 11.77 7.41
C ALA A 77 11.63 11.24 8.81
N ASP A 78 10.75 11.40 9.80
CA ASP A 78 10.87 10.86 11.15
C ASP A 78 9.46 10.59 11.69
N ILE A 79 9.26 9.43 12.29
CA ILE A 79 8.00 9.05 12.95
C ILE A 79 8.27 8.53 14.38
N GLY A 80 9.40 8.92 14.98
CA GLY A 80 9.89 8.42 16.26
C GLY A 80 10.93 7.30 16.12
N GLY A 81 10.94 6.37 17.06
CA GLY A 81 11.86 5.24 17.09
C GLY A 81 13.17 5.51 17.85
N ILE A 82 14.07 4.53 17.93
CA ILE A 82 15.29 4.61 18.75
C ILE A 82 16.35 5.58 18.20
N THR A 83 16.31 5.89 16.90
CA THR A 83 17.28 6.75 16.21
C THR A 83 16.56 7.78 15.35
N PRO A 84 17.05 9.04 15.26
CA PRO A 84 16.48 10.04 14.35
C PRO A 84 16.54 9.59 12.88
N GLY A 85 15.45 9.79 12.15
CA GLY A 85 15.34 9.46 10.73
C GLY A 85 14.28 8.39 10.44
N SER A 86 14.34 7.80 9.26
CA SER A 86 13.30 6.90 8.74
C SER A 86 13.46 5.45 9.21
N MET A 87 14.69 4.92 9.20
CA MET A 87 14.94 3.49 9.47
C MET A 87 16.03 3.35 10.54
N PRO A 88 15.69 3.05 11.80
CA PRO A 88 16.69 2.83 12.84
C PRO A 88 17.43 1.51 12.57
N PRO A 89 18.74 1.52 12.27
CA PRO A 89 19.48 0.34 11.80
C PRO A 89 19.61 -0.77 12.85
N ASP A 90 19.56 -0.40 14.13
CA ASP A 90 19.75 -1.30 15.26
C ASP A 90 18.43 -1.80 15.87
N SER A 91 17.26 -1.46 15.28
CA SER A 91 15.99 -1.97 15.79
C SER A 91 15.87 -3.49 15.60
N ARG A 92 15.18 -4.11 16.54
CA ARG A 92 14.94 -5.56 16.63
C ARG A 92 13.46 -5.89 16.70
N VAL A 93 12.65 -4.95 17.16
CA VAL A 93 11.19 -5.05 17.25
C VAL A 93 10.56 -3.77 16.70
N VAL A 94 9.33 -3.88 16.17
CA VAL A 94 8.67 -2.77 15.45
C VAL A 94 8.43 -1.56 16.36
N GLU A 95 8.27 -1.76 17.66
CA GLU A 95 8.10 -0.69 18.63
C GLU A 95 9.31 0.24 18.68
N GLU A 96 10.52 -0.27 18.39
CA GLU A 96 11.75 0.52 18.31
C GLU A 96 11.83 1.37 17.04
N GLU A 97 10.92 1.16 16.08
CA GLU A 97 10.91 1.84 14.78
C GLU A 97 10.07 3.12 14.76
N GLY A 98 9.25 3.35 15.78
CA GLY A 98 8.47 4.58 15.96
C GLY A 98 6.98 4.34 16.07
N ILE A 99 6.19 5.35 15.68
CA ILE A 99 4.74 5.34 15.84
C ILE A 99 4.11 4.45 14.77
N LEU A 100 3.37 3.45 15.26
CA LEU A 100 2.58 2.53 14.46
C LEU A 100 1.11 2.98 14.43
N PHE A 101 0.55 3.04 13.22
CA PHE A 101 -0.85 3.25 12.91
C PHE A 101 -1.41 1.99 12.27
N ASP A 102 -2.29 1.32 12.99
CA ASP A 102 -2.87 0.05 12.54
C ASP A 102 -4.17 0.26 11.75
N ASN A 103 -5.10 0.99 12.35
CA ASN A 103 -6.35 1.47 11.74
C ASN A 103 -6.77 2.74 12.50
N PHE A 104 -6.05 3.83 12.27
CA PHE A 104 -6.24 5.06 13.02
C PHE A 104 -7.21 5.99 12.31
N LYS A 105 -8.37 6.27 12.93
CA LYS A 105 -9.30 7.28 12.42
C LYS A 105 -8.71 8.68 12.60
N LEU A 106 -8.42 9.35 11.49
CA LEU A 106 -7.78 10.66 11.38
C LEU A 106 -8.80 11.80 11.27
N VAL A 107 -9.88 11.57 10.53
CA VAL A 107 -11.03 12.47 10.39
C VAL A 107 -12.30 11.68 10.71
N ASP A 108 -13.16 12.25 11.54
CA ASP A 108 -14.48 11.69 11.87
C ASP A 108 -15.56 12.62 11.33
N ARG A 109 -16.21 12.23 10.23
CA ARG A 109 -17.28 13.00 9.57
C ARG A 109 -16.89 14.46 9.33
N GLY A 110 -15.74 14.68 8.70
CA GLY A 110 -15.20 16.00 8.39
C GLY A 110 -14.49 16.71 9.55
N ILE A 111 -14.49 16.13 10.75
CA ILE A 111 -13.79 16.69 11.92
C ILE A 111 -12.39 16.07 12.04
N PHE A 112 -11.35 16.85 11.79
CA PHE A 112 -9.96 16.41 11.98
C PHE A 112 -9.66 16.18 13.47
N LEU A 113 -9.29 14.94 13.82
CA LEU A 113 -9.06 14.50 15.20
C LEU A 113 -7.65 14.88 15.69
N GLU A 114 -7.30 16.16 15.62
CA GLU A 114 -5.93 16.64 15.84
C GLU A 114 -5.38 16.27 17.22
N GLN A 115 -6.15 16.46 18.29
CA GLN A 115 -5.68 16.14 19.64
C GLN A 115 -5.40 14.65 19.80
N LYS A 116 -6.29 13.79 19.28
CA LYS A 116 -6.11 12.33 19.32
C LYS A 116 -4.84 11.91 18.56
N LEU A 117 -4.57 12.53 17.41
CA LEU A 117 -3.36 12.29 16.65
C LEU A 117 -2.10 12.74 17.42
N ARG A 118 -2.14 13.92 18.05
CA ARG A 118 -1.05 14.43 18.90
C ARG A 118 -0.74 13.49 20.05
N ASP A 119 -1.78 13.02 20.74
CA ASP A 119 -1.64 12.08 21.85
C ASP A 119 -1.03 10.76 21.37
N HIS A 120 -1.44 10.27 20.18
CA HIS A 120 -0.88 9.06 19.58
C HIS A 120 0.59 9.24 19.17
N LEU A 121 0.94 10.35 18.53
CA LEU A 121 2.32 10.69 18.15
C LEU A 121 3.24 10.86 19.36
N ALA A 122 2.70 11.29 20.50
CA ALA A 122 3.42 11.42 21.77
C ALA A 122 3.40 10.13 22.61
N SER A 123 2.80 9.05 22.12
CA SER A 123 2.64 7.81 22.86
C SER A 123 3.85 6.87 22.72
N GLY A 124 3.89 5.86 23.60
CA GLY A 124 4.90 4.81 23.55
C GLY A 124 6.29 5.24 24.06
N PRO A 125 7.26 4.31 24.05
CA PRO A 125 8.61 4.57 24.52
C PRO A 125 9.44 5.45 23.57
N TYR A 126 9.06 5.51 22.29
CA TYR A 126 9.81 6.23 21.24
C TYR A 126 8.89 7.15 20.43
N PRO A 127 8.39 8.24 21.04
CA PRO A 127 7.44 9.15 20.40
C PRO A 127 8.03 9.85 19.19
N ALA A 128 7.16 10.37 18.32
CA ALA A 128 7.55 11.18 17.18
C ALA A 128 8.33 12.44 17.62
N ARG A 129 9.48 12.71 16.98
CA ARG A 129 10.35 13.82 17.39
C ARG A 129 9.85 15.18 16.92
N ASN A 130 9.10 15.23 15.83
CA ASN A 130 8.51 16.44 15.29
C ASN A 130 7.03 16.25 14.92
N PRO A 131 6.13 16.15 15.92
CA PRO A 131 4.70 15.92 15.67
C PRO A 131 4.05 16.98 14.78
N GLU A 132 4.49 18.25 14.83
CA GLU A 132 3.95 19.31 13.97
C GLU A 132 4.18 19.02 12.48
N GLN A 133 5.38 18.54 12.13
CA GLN A 133 5.69 18.14 10.76
C GLN A 133 4.83 16.94 10.33
N ASN A 134 4.72 15.92 11.19
CA ASN A 134 3.88 14.76 10.89
C ASN A 134 2.40 15.14 10.67
N ILE A 135 1.88 16.06 11.48
CA ILE A 135 0.50 16.57 11.33
C ILE A 135 0.36 17.38 10.04
N ALA A 136 1.34 18.20 9.69
CA ALA A 136 1.32 18.97 8.44
C ALA A 136 1.33 18.06 7.20
N ASP A 137 2.17 17.02 7.19
CA ASP A 137 2.24 16.04 6.11
C ASP A 137 0.93 15.24 5.99
N LEU A 138 0.34 14.81 7.12
CA LEU A 138 -0.97 14.15 7.15
C LEU A 138 -2.10 15.06 6.65
N LYS A 139 -2.08 16.36 6.99
CA LYS A 139 -3.04 17.34 6.45
C LYS A 139 -2.90 17.50 4.94
N ALA A 140 -1.67 17.49 4.41
CA ALA A 140 -1.44 17.52 2.97
C ALA A 140 -1.98 16.25 2.28
N GLN A 141 -1.80 15.08 2.88
CA GLN A 141 -2.37 13.82 2.40
C GLN A 141 -3.91 13.79 2.45
N ILE A 142 -4.53 14.33 3.51
CA ILE A 142 -5.99 14.52 3.57
C ILE A 142 -6.47 15.39 2.41
N ALA A 143 -5.80 16.53 2.16
CA ALA A 143 -6.16 17.42 1.06
C ALA A 143 -5.99 16.76 -0.32
N ALA A 144 -4.98 15.91 -0.49
CA ALA A 144 -4.82 15.10 -1.70
C ALA A 144 -5.95 14.07 -1.87
N GLY A 145 -6.35 13.41 -0.78
CA GLY A 145 -7.50 12.50 -0.76
C GLY A 145 -8.80 13.21 -1.12
N GLU A 146 -9.08 14.36 -0.49
CA GLU A 146 -10.24 15.20 -0.81
C GLU A 146 -10.26 15.62 -2.28
N LYS A 147 -9.12 16.00 -2.84
CA LYS A 147 -9.04 16.28 -4.27
C LYS A 147 -9.35 15.06 -5.13
N GLY A 148 -8.88 13.88 -4.72
CA GLY A 148 -9.23 12.61 -5.35
C GLY A 148 -10.73 12.33 -5.34
N VAL A 149 -11.40 12.51 -4.18
CA VAL A 149 -12.85 12.36 -4.03
C VAL A 149 -13.60 13.25 -5.03
N GLN A 150 -13.22 14.53 -5.11
CA GLN A 150 -13.83 15.50 -6.03
C GLN A 150 -13.68 15.10 -7.51
N GLU A 151 -12.50 14.61 -7.90
CA GLU A 151 -12.25 14.17 -9.29
C GLU A 151 -13.01 12.88 -9.63
N VAL A 152 -13.15 11.96 -8.67
CA VAL A 152 -13.98 10.76 -8.85
C VAL A 152 -15.44 11.16 -9.05
N HIS A 153 -15.98 12.08 -8.23
CA HIS A 153 -17.34 12.58 -8.41
C HIS A 153 -17.53 13.30 -9.75
N ALA A 154 -16.61 14.17 -10.15
CA ALA A 154 -16.68 14.85 -11.45
C ALA A 154 -16.69 13.85 -12.62
N MET A 155 -15.92 12.77 -12.52
CA MET A 155 -15.93 11.69 -13.51
C MET A 155 -17.26 10.93 -13.52
N ILE A 156 -17.85 10.64 -12.35
CA ILE A 156 -19.17 10.00 -12.24
C ILE A 156 -20.26 10.91 -12.79
N ASP A 157 -20.25 12.21 -12.48
CA ASP A 157 -21.24 13.18 -12.98
C ASP A 157 -21.22 13.26 -14.51
N GLN A 158 -20.03 13.14 -15.11
CA GLN A 158 -19.86 13.23 -16.56
C GLN A 158 -20.24 11.93 -17.29
N PHE A 159 -19.90 10.75 -16.74
CA PHE A 159 -20.00 9.48 -17.46
C PHE A 159 -21.04 8.51 -16.89
N GLY A 160 -21.51 8.73 -15.67
CA GLY A 160 -22.36 7.82 -14.92
C GLY A 160 -21.57 6.71 -14.21
N VAL A 161 -22.03 6.31 -13.02
CA VAL A 161 -21.34 5.33 -12.16
C VAL A 161 -21.13 3.98 -12.85
N ASP A 162 -22.11 3.50 -13.60
CA ASP A 162 -22.04 2.21 -14.31
C ASP A 162 -20.92 2.20 -15.36
N VAL A 163 -20.75 3.32 -16.08
CA VAL A 163 -19.70 3.47 -17.09
C VAL A 163 -18.34 3.54 -16.42
N VAL A 164 -18.21 4.30 -15.34
CA VAL A 164 -16.96 4.39 -14.57
C VAL A 164 -16.55 3.00 -14.06
N HIS A 165 -17.44 2.26 -13.41
CA HIS A 165 -17.16 0.90 -12.96
C HIS A 165 -16.74 -0.04 -14.10
N ALA A 166 -17.45 -0.01 -15.23
CA ALA A 166 -17.11 -0.83 -16.38
C ALA A 166 -15.70 -0.52 -16.92
N TYR A 167 -15.34 0.76 -17.06
CA TYR A 167 -14.02 1.15 -17.55
C TYR A 167 -12.89 0.84 -16.56
N MET A 168 -13.11 0.99 -15.25
CA MET A 168 -12.14 0.59 -14.23
C MET A 168 -11.84 -0.92 -14.33
N LYS A 169 -12.88 -1.74 -14.50
CA LYS A 169 -12.72 -3.18 -14.73
C LYS A 169 -11.96 -3.47 -16.02
N HIS A 170 -12.32 -2.82 -17.13
CA HIS A 170 -11.59 -2.99 -18.40
C HIS A 170 -10.10 -2.62 -18.30
N VAL A 171 -9.77 -1.62 -17.49
CA VAL A 171 -8.37 -1.22 -17.22
C VAL A 171 -7.62 -2.31 -16.46
N GLN A 172 -8.25 -2.98 -15.50
CA GLN A 172 -7.67 -4.12 -14.78
C GLN A 172 -7.57 -5.37 -15.67
N ASP A 173 -8.64 -5.73 -16.37
CA ASP A 173 -8.67 -6.87 -17.32
C ASP A 173 -7.58 -6.73 -18.40
N ASN A 174 -7.36 -5.52 -18.90
CA ASN A 174 -6.29 -5.25 -19.87
C ASN A 174 -4.89 -5.41 -19.25
N ALA A 175 -4.68 -4.99 -18.00
CA ALA A 175 -3.41 -5.20 -17.33
C ALA A 175 -3.13 -6.70 -17.12
N GLU A 176 -4.14 -7.46 -16.69
CA GLU A 176 -4.07 -8.92 -16.53
C GLU A 176 -3.69 -9.61 -17.85
N GLU A 177 -4.39 -9.31 -18.94
CA GLU A 177 -4.12 -9.91 -20.25
C GLU A 177 -2.69 -9.63 -20.73
N GLN A 178 -2.15 -8.46 -20.41
CA GLN A 178 -0.81 -8.07 -20.83
C GLN A 178 0.28 -8.81 -20.05
N VAL A 179 0.06 -9.06 -18.75
CA VAL A 179 0.93 -9.96 -17.97
C VAL A 179 0.81 -11.40 -18.45
N ARG A 180 -0.40 -11.88 -18.78
CA ARG A 180 -0.62 -13.24 -19.30
C ARG A 180 0.14 -13.51 -20.59
N ARG A 181 0.31 -12.51 -21.48
CA ARG A 181 1.13 -12.64 -22.71
C ARG A 181 2.61 -12.85 -22.43
N VAL A 182 3.13 -12.23 -21.36
CA VAL A 182 4.52 -12.43 -20.94
C VAL A 182 4.71 -13.88 -20.50
N ILE A 183 3.74 -14.45 -19.77
CA ILE A 183 3.80 -15.84 -19.28
C ILE A 183 3.97 -16.85 -20.42
N ASP A 184 3.32 -16.63 -21.57
CA ASP A 184 3.34 -17.55 -22.71
C ASP A 184 4.78 -17.82 -23.23
N VAL A 185 5.65 -16.80 -23.16
CA VAL A 185 7.02 -16.86 -23.69
C VAL A 185 8.10 -17.14 -22.64
N MET A 186 7.74 -17.16 -21.36
CA MET A 186 8.69 -17.40 -20.26
C MET A 186 8.98 -18.90 -20.08
N GLN A 187 10.07 -19.16 -19.36
CA GLN A 187 10.54 -20.49 -18.97
C GLN A 187 10.76 -20.52 -17.46
N ASP A 188 10.55 -21.69 -16.87
CA ASP A 188 10.81 -21.92 -15.46
C ASP A 188 12.24 -21.58 -15.08
N GLY A 189 12.44 -21.11 -13.87
CA GLY A 189 13.75 -20.71 -13.38
C GLY A 189 13.84 -20.70 -11.86
N GLU A 190 15.05 -20.78 -11.37
CA GLU A 190 15.36 -20.63 -9.95
C GLU A 190 16.61 -19.76 -9.78
N PHE A 191 16.63 -18.97 -8.71
CA PHE A 191 17.75 -18.12 -8.38
C PHE A 191 17.95 -18.01 -6.87
N SER A 192 19.20 -17.93 -6.45
CA SER A 192 19.58 -17.69 -5.06
C SER A 192 20.49 -16.48 -5.00
N TYR A 193 20.09 -15.47 -4.25
CA TYR A 193 20.83 -14.23 -4.09
C TYR A 193 21.36 -14.11 -2.65
N PRO A 194 22.69 -14.26 -2.43
CA PRO A 194 23.29 -14.01 -1.13
C PRO A 194 23.36 -12.50 -0.86
N LEU A 195 23.01 -12.12 0.35
CA LEU A 195 23.06 -10.75 0.84
C LEU A 195 24.31 -10.54 1.72
N ASP A 196 24.72 -9.28 1.88
CA ASP A 196 26.01 -8.92 2.51
C ASP A 196 26.14 -9.38 3.98
N GLU A 197 25.02 -9.53 4.68
CA GLU A 197 24.92 -9.99 6.07
C GLU A 197 24.79 -11.51 6.22
N GLY A 198 24.89 -12.24 5.10
CA GLY A 198 24.93 -13.70 5.01
C GLY A 198 23.59 -14.41 4.83
N SER A 199 22.46 -13.72 4.75
CA SER A 199 21.19 -14.36 4.39
C SER A 199 21.11 -14.60 2.88
N VAL A 200 20.17 -15.44 2.47
CA VAL A 200 19.95 -15.79 1.07
C VAL A 200 18.48 -15.69 0.75
N ILE A 201 18.15 -14.89 -0.26
CA ILE A 201 16.83 -14.89 -0.88
C ILE A 201 16.82 -15.96 -1.96
N LYS A 202 15.87 -16.89 -1.90
CA LYS A 202 15.66 -17.91 -2.92
C LYS A 202 14.32 -17.69 -3.56
N VAL A 203 14.28 -17.81 -4.89
CA VAL A 203 13.05 -17.75 -5.65
C VAL A 203 13.06 -18.84 -6.70
N LYS A 204 11.96 -19.58 -6.79
CA LYS A 204 11.65 -20.49 -7.89
C LYS A 204 10.38 -20.01 -8.56
N ILE A 205 10.43 -19.86 -9.88
CA ILE A 205 9.28 -19.44 -10.69
C ILE A 205 8.93 -20.58 -11.64
N THR A 206 7.67 -21.01 -11.59
CA THR A 206 7.13 -22.02 -12.52
C THR A 206 5.94 -21.46 -13.28
N PHE A 207 5.91 -21.65 -14.58
CA PHE A 207 4.90 -21.10 -15.48
C PHE A 207 3.93 -22.19 -15.97
N ASP A 208 2.63 -21.97 -15.76
CA ASP A 208 1.55 -22.78 -16.32
C ASP A 208 1.04 -22.09 -17.59
N LYS A 209 1.41 -22.63 -18.75
CA LYS A 209 1.03 -22.06 -20.05
C LYS A 209 -0.42 -22.32 -20.43
N GLU A 210 -1.05 -23.36 -19.90
CA GLU A 210 -2.46 -23.64 -20.17
C GLU A 210 -3.35 -22.65 -19.39
N LYS A 211 -3.02 -22.40 -18.13
CA LYS A 211 -3.73 -21.43 -17.29
C LYS A 211 -3.23 -20.00 -17.47
N ARG A 212 -2.16 -19.80 -18.25
CA ARG A 212 -1.44 -18.54 -18.43
C ARG A 212 -1.15 -17.87 -17.08
N GLY A 213 -0.57 -18.64 -16.17
CA GLY A 213 -0.29 -18.25 -14.78
C GLY A 213 1.16 -18.57 -14.36
N ALA A 214 1.62 -17.94 -13.29
CA ALA A 214 2.94 -18.20 -12.71
C ALA A 214 2.82 -18.46 -11.20
N THR A 215 3.60 -19.41 -10.69
CA THR A 215 3.81 -19.59 -9.26
C THR A 215 5.19 -19.08 -8.91
N VAL A 216 5.27 -18.14 -7.96
CA VAL A 216 6.52 -17.61 -7.42
C VAL A 216 6.68 -18.14 -5.99
N ASP A 217 7.65 -19.02 -5.81
CA ASP A 217 7.91 -19.73 -4.57
C ASP A 217 9.21 -19.24 -3.93
N PHE A 218 9.11 -18.69 -2.71
CA PHE A 218 10.24 -18.22 -1.92
C PHE A 218 10.76 -19.26 -0.91
N THR A 219 10.26 -20.49 -0.97
CA THR A 219 10.67 -21.59 -0.08
C THR A 219 12.18 -21.78 -0.10
N GLY A 220 12.78 -21.83 1.08
CA GLY A 220 14.22 -21.95 1.26
C GLY A 220 14.96 -20.61 1.34
N THR A 221 14.26 -19.47 1.22
CA THR A 221 14.75 -18.16 1.70
C THR A 221 15.05 -18.23 3.19
N SER A 222 16.09 -17.51 3.63
CA SER A 222 16.46 -17.44 5.04
C SER A 222 15.29 -16.98 5.92
N ALA A 223 15.25 -17.48 7.16
CA ALA A 223 14.25 -17.07 8.14
C ALA A 223 14.38 -15.60 8.55
N GLN A 224 13.33 -15.05 9.16
CA GLN A 224 13.33 -13.72 9.77
C GLN A 224 14.54 -13.55 10.69
N ARG A 225 15.18 -12.38 10.60
CA ARG A 225 16.37 -12.04 11.38
C ARG A 225 15.99 -11.17 12.59
N PRO A 226 16.76 -11.23 13.69
CA PRO A 226 16.56 -10.37 14.87
C PRO A 226 17.16 -8.96 14.63
N THR A 227 16.81 -8.35 13.50
CA THR A 227 17.24 -7.03 13.02
C THR A 227 16.06 -6.36 12.30
N ASN A 228 16.24 -5.11 11.89
CA ASN A 228 15.25 -4.37 11.10
C ASN A 228 15.17 -4.79 9.62
N PHE A 229 16.03 -5.71 9.19
CA PHE A 229 16.18 -6.09 7.79
C PHE A 229 15.27 -7.27 7.45
N ASN A 230 13.96 -7.05 7.57
CA ASN A 230 12.91 -8.00 7.25
C ASN A 230 11.87 -7.32 6.35
N ALA A 231 11.31 -8.07 5.40
CA ALA A 231 10.31 -7.54 4.46
C ALA A 231 8.93 -8.16 4.74
N PRO A 232 7.87 -7.35 4.94
CA PRO A 232 6.50 -7.84 4.97
C PRO A 232 6.08 -8.53 3.67
N SER A 233 5.05 -9.38 3.73
CA SER A 233 4.48 -10.06 2.55
C SER A 233 4.05 -9.07 1.47
N ALA A 234 3.48 -7.92 1.86
CA ALA A 234 3.09 -6.85 0.96
C ALA A 234 4.26 -6.34 0.11
N VAL A 235 5.45 -6.19 0.72
CA VAL A 235 6.68 -5.77 0.02
C VAL A 235 7.13 -6.82 -0.98
N ALA A 236 7.14 -8.10 -0.58
CA ALA A 236 7.51 -9.20 -1.47
C ALA A 236 6.55 -9.29 -2.68
N ARG A 237 5.24 -9.15 -2.44
CA ARG A 237 4.22 -9.12 -3.50
C ARG A 237 4.44 -7.94 -4.46
N SER A 238 4.66 -6.73 -3.94
CA SER A 238 4.96 -5.55 -4.77
C SER A 238 6.20 -5.76 -5.64
N ALA A 239 7.27 -6.36 -5.10
CA ALA A 239 8.49 -6.64 -5.86
C ALA A 239 8.23 -7.61 -7.02
N VAL A 240 7.46 -8.67 -6.78
CA VAL A 240 7.06 -9.64 -7.82
C VAL A 240 6.24 -8.97 -8.91
N LEU A 241 5.19 -8.22 -8.54
CA LEU A 241 4.34 -7.48 -9.49
C LEU A 241 5.16 -6.50 -10.33
N TYR A 242 6.11 -5.80 -9.72
CA TYR A 242 6.98 -4.88 -10.44
C TYR A 242 7.87 -5.59 -11.46
N VAL A 243 8.44 -6.75 -11.13
CA VAL A 243 9.23 -7.54 -12.09
C VAL A 243 8.37 -7.95 -13.28
N PHE A 244 7.17 -8.50 -13.06
CA PHE A 244 6.26 -8.83 -14.15
C PHE A 244 5.90 -7.62 -15.00
N ARG A 245 5.65 -6.48 -14.38
CA ARG A 245 5.39 -5.23 -15.10
C ARG A 245 6.56 -4.81 -15.99
N CYS A 246 7.80 -4.93 -15.52
CA CYS A 246 9.00 -4.60 -16.29
C CYS A 246 9.20 -5.51 -17.50
N LEU A 247 8.69 -6.74 -17.44
CA LEU A 247 8.72 -7.69 -18.56
C LEU A 247 7.64 -7.39 -19.61
N VAL A 248 6.57 -6.69 -19.24
CA VAL A 248 5.55 -6.21 -20.18
C VAL A 248 6.11 -5.02 -20.97
N ASN A 249 6.48 -5.26 -22.22
CA ASN A 249 6.93 -4.23 -23.18
C ASN A 249 5.75 -3.45 -23.79
N ASP A 250 4.86 -2.94 -22.93
CA ASP A 250 3.69 -2.14 -23.32
C ASP A 250 3.40 -1.07 -22.27
N ALA A 251 2.74 0.01 -22.69
CA ALA A 251 2.31 1.12 -21.87
C ALA A 251 1.00 0.79 -21.14
N ILE A 252 1.03 -0.20 -20.23
CA ILE A 252 -0.12 -0.55 -19.38
C ILE A 252 -0.11 0.24 -18.07
N PRO A 253 -1.30 0.65 -17.56
CA PRO A 253 -1.42 1.21 -16.23
C PRO A 253 -1.04 0.17 -15.18
N LEU A 254 -0.49 0.63 -14.07
CA LEU A 254 0.00 -0.23 -12.99
C LEU A 254 -1.09 -0.37 -11.93
N ASN A 255 -1.72 -1.54 -11.89
CA ASN A 255 -2.91 -1.81 -11.10
C ASN A 255 -2.92 -3.29 -10.62
N GLU A 256 -3.88 -3.67 -9.79
CA GLU A 256 -3.97 -5.02 -9.22
C GLU A 256 -4.48 -6.10 -10.18
N GLY A 257 -4.79 -5.76 -11.44
CA GLY A 257 -5.01 -6.75 -12.48
C GLY A 257 -3.73 -7.46 -12.94
N CYS A 258 -2.54 -6.88 -12.68
CA CYS A 258 -1.25 -7.47 -13.03
C CYS A 258 -0.92 -8.77 -12.26
#